data_AF-W6KTR9-F1
#
_entry.id   AF-W6KTR9-F1
#
_cell.length_a   1.000
_cell.length_b   1.000
_cell.length_c   1.000
_cell.angle_alpha   90.00
_cell.angle_beta   90.00
_cell.angle_gamma   90.00
#
_symmetry.space_group_name_H-M   'P 1'
#
loop_
_entity.id
_entity.type
_entity.pdbx_description
1 polymer ?
#
loop_
_entity_poly.entity_id
_entity_poly.type
_entity_poly.pdbx_seq_one_letter_code
_entity_poly.pdbx_strand_id
1 'polypeptide(L)'
;MQFTLVRLIQATALRRIANRIGETEQHWMQTIAQRIPSSGMTLPQLQALLEDEMPSFSPSILGANTLKEALQSMPDLLTIDRDSDGKEVVKRCVPGSYSKSSTTMDLSNFFDLQKVYKYCESVHRKNSQNPFIRLDDVLLRTGVKNVNIVDHILDPSQKRLKVKMSLKIKPKRPPRAAIVFVDGDELPAVAVDGMCSALNLIKPECTMHIIRRQASLPLSNVDEISPDEVPTFLTIEKKAHELRLRNPGVLKDIIYMCSAKQYEKYAQHVARLNEFPDADVYVCCPSRIEIVQRKRFIPFHPDTAAPR
;
A
#
# COMPACT_ATOMS: atom_id res chain seq x y z
N MET A 1 18.63 -13.30 -31.79
CA MET A 1 18.66 -12.16 -30.85
C MET A 1 18.47 -12.69 -29.44
N GLN A 2 19.58 -12.84 -28.72
CA GLN A 2 19.58 -13.18 -27.29
C GLN A 2 19.39 -11.88 -26.49
N PHE A 3 18.41 -11.87 -25.58
CA PHE A 3 18.47 -11.03 -24.40
C PHE A 3 18.27 -11.90 -23.17
N THR A 4 19.24 -11.75 -22.29
CA THR A 4 19.61 -12.63 -21.20
C THR A 4 18.62 -12.53 -20.05
N LEU A 5 18.19 -13.70 -19.59
CA LEU A 5 17.56 -13.91 -18.30
C LEU A 5 18.59 -13.62 -17.20
N VAL A 6 18.38 -12.60 -16.36
CA VAL A 6 18.98 -12.55 -15.02
C VAL A 6 17.90 -12.23 -14.00
N ARG A 7 17.75 -13.19 -13.10
CA ARG A 7 16.72 -13.33 -12.09
C ARG A 7 16.88 -12.28 -10.99
N LEU A 8 15.72 -11.96 -10.40
CA LEU A 8 15.54 -11.54 -9.03
C LEU A 8 16.38 -12.42 -8.08
N ILE A 9 17.61 -11.99 -7.79
CA ILE A 9 18.46 -12.58 -6.76
C ILE A 9 18.96 -11.44 -5.88
N GLN A 10 18.53 -11.48 -4.61
CA GLN A 10 19.08 -10.81 -3.44
C GLN A 10 18.81 -9.30 -3.24
N ALA A 11 17.56 -8.99 -2.88
CA ALA A 11 17.25 -7.87 -1.96
C ALA A 11 17.84 -8.05 -0.54
N THR A 12 18.56 -9.15 -0.28
CA THR A 12 19.17 -9.48 1.01
C THR A 12 20.64 -9.08 1.13
N ALA A 13 21.36 -8.78 0.03
CA ALA A 13 22.80 -8.51 0.09
C ALA A 13 23.18 -7.02 0.25
N LEU A 14 22.33 -6.08 -0.17
CA LEU A 14 22.59 -4.62 -0.03
C LEU A 14 22.33 -4.07 1.38
N ARG A 15 21.80 -4.89 2.29
CA ARG A 15 21.45 -4.53 3.68
C ARG A 15 22.65 -4.21 4.57
N ARG A 16 23.90 -4.51 4.16
CA ARG A 16 25.09 -4.43 5.03
C ARG A 16 26.03 -3.25 4.79
N ILE A 17 25.88 -2.50 3.69
CA ILE A 17 26.82 -1.41 3.38
C ILE A 17 26.20 -0.02 3.65
N ALA A 18 24.88 0.13 3.59
CA ALA A 18 24.21 1.42 3.82
C ALA A 18 24.00 1.79 5.30
N ASN A 19 24.08 0.83 6.23
CA ASN A 19 23.82 1.10 7.66
C ASN A 19 24.96 1.85 8.38
N ARG A 20 26.15 2.01 7.79
CA ARG A 20 27.31 2.60 8.50
C ARG A 20 27.41 4.12 8.48
N ILE A 21 26.66 4.82 7.63
CA ILE A 21 26.79 6.29 7.49
C ILE A 21 25.67 7.03 8.26
N GLY A 22 24.46 6.46 8.32
CA GLY A 22 23.32 7.06 9.04
C GLY A 22 23.38 6.92 10.58
N GLU A 23 24.10 5.93 11.10
CA GLU A 23 24.23 5.71 12.56
C GLU A 23 25.07 6.82 13.24
N THR A 24 26.09 7.34 12.56
CA THR A 24 26.95 8.40 13.09
C THR A 24 26.19 9.72 13.28
N GLU A 25 25.31 10.07 12.34
CA GLU A 25 24.62 11.37 12.37
C GLU A 25 23.47 11.42 13.40
N GLN A 26 22.80 10.29 13.60
CA GLN A 26 21.72 10.16 14.58
C GLN A 26 22.26 10.10 16.02
N HIS A 27 23.45 9.51 16.22
CA HIS A 27 24.06 9.38 17.53
C HIS A 27 24.46 10.73 18.12
N TRP A 28 25.10 11.61 17.35
CA TRP A 28 25.57 12.90 17.88
C TRP A 28 24.41 13.84 18.25
N MET A 29 23.32 13.85 17.48
CA MET A 29 22.15 14.69 17.79
C MET A 29 21.45 14.29 19.08
N GLN A 30 21.37 12.98 19.34
CA GLN A 30 20.86 12.49 20.63
C GLN A 30 21.81 12.86 21.77
N THR A 31 23.12 12.77 21.56
CA THR A 31 24.13 13.20 22.54
C THR A 31 24.02 14.69 22.87
N ILE A 32 23.83 15.55 21.87
CA ILE A 32 23.65 16.99 22.07
C ILE A 32 22.34 17.29 22.78
N ALA A 33 21.23 16.67 22.36
CA ALA A 33 19.94 16.85 23.02
C ALA A 33 19.97 16.42 24.50
N GLN A 34 20.79 15.42 24.85
CA GLN A 34 20.99 14.97 26.23
C GLN A 34 21.81 15.95 27.08
N ARG A 35 22.69 16.74 26.48
CA ARG A 35 23.52 17.73 27.18
C ARG A 35 22.84 19.09 27.38
N ILE A 36 21.68 19.32 26.75
CA ILE A 36 20.91 20.54 26.98
C ILE A 36 20.29 20.48 28.37
N PRO A 37 20.60 21.46 29.26
CA PRO A 37 20.03 21.51 30.59
C PRO A 37 18.51 21.74 30.54
N SER A 38 17.80 21.31 31.57
CA SER A 38 16.33 21.46 31.67
C SER A 38 15.87 22.91 31.68
N SER A 39 16.72 23.85 32.11
CA SER A 39 16.50 25.30 32.01
C SER A 39 16.51 25.83 30.56
N GLY A 40 17.00 25.04 29.61
CA GLY A 40 17.23 25.45 28.22
C GLY A 40 18.59 26.11 28.02
N MET A 41 18.97 26.25 26.75
CA MET A 41 20.24 26.78 26.29
C MET A 41 20.01 27.82 25.20
N THR A 42 20.75 28.93 25.20
CA THR A 42 20.62 29.94 24.13
C THR A 42 21.22 29.45 22.81
N LEU A 43 20.78 30.02 21.69
CA LEU A 43 21.27 29.61 20.36
C LEU A 43 22.81 29.70 20.20
N PRO A 44 23.51 30.75 20.70
CA PRO A 44 24.97 30.80 20.64
C PRO A 44 25.67 29.73 21.49
N GLN A 45 25.10 29.40 22.66
CA GLN A 45 25.64 28.33 23.51
C GLN A 45 25.46 26.96 22.86
N LEU A 46 24.34 26.74 22.18
CA LEU A 46 24.11 25.52 21.41
C LEU A 46 25.04 25.44 20.20
N GLN A 47 25.32 26.56 19.55
CA GLN A 47 26.30 26.62 18.46
C GLN A 47 27.71 26.26 18.95
N ALA A 48 28.14 26.79 20.09
CA ALA A 48 29.43 26.43 20.68
C ALA A 48 29.51 24.93 21.04
N LEU A 49 28.43 24.35 21.59
CA LEU A 49 28.35 22.92 21.87
C LEU A 49 28.39 22.06 20.58
N LEU A 50 27.77 22.54 19.51
CA LEU A 50 27.81 21.89 18.19
C LEU A 50 29.21 21.94 17.59
N GLU A 51 29.92 23.06 17.72
CA GLU A 51 31.29 23.22 17.22
C GLU A 51 32.27 22.33 17.98
N ASP A 52 32.08 22.11 19.29
CA ASP A 52 32.91 21.23 20.12
C ASP A 52 32.69 19.72 19.81
N GLU A 53 31.42 19.30 19.70
CA GLU A 53 31.07 17.87 19.53
C GLU A 53 31.00 17.44 18.05
N MET A 54 30.76 18.39 17.14
CA MET A 54 30.69 18.15 15.70
C MET A 54 31.20 19.37 14.91
N PRO A 55 32.52 19.56 14.81
CA PRO A 55 33.13 20.71 14.13
C PRO A 55 32.74 20.85 12.64
N SER A 56 32.29 19.76 12.01
CA SER A 56 31.85 19.73 10.60
C SER A 56 30.35 19.97 10.43
N PHE A 57 29.62 20.32 11.50
CA PHE A 57 28.19 20.57 11.43
C PHE A 57 27.89 21.82 10.60
N SER A 58 26.95 21.69 9.67
CA SER A 58 26.39 22.82 8.92
C SER A 58 24.87 22.69 8.88
N PRO A 59 24.12 23.79 9.09
CA PRO A 59 22.65 23.79 8.94
C PRO A 59 22.19 23.27 7.57
N SER A 60 23.03 23.39 6.54
CA SER A 60 22.76 22.87 5.19
C SER A 60 22.65 21.35 5.14
N ILE A 61 23.31 20.63 6.05
CA ILE A 61 23.17 19.17 6.21
C ILE A 61 21.72 18.83 6.58
N LEU A 62 21.08 19.70 7.37
CA LEU A 62 19.68 19.60 7.75
C LEU A 62 18.74 20.34 6.78
N GLY A 63 19.24 20.73 5.61
CA GLY A 63 18.45 21.41 4.57
C GLY A 63 17.95 22.80 4.95
N ALA A 64 18.50 23.39 6.01
CA ALA A 64 18.18 24.70 6.53
C ALA A 64 19.26 25.72 6.17
N ASN A 65 18.89 26.99 6.05
CA ASN A 65 19.86 28.06 5.79
C ASN A 65 20.42 28.63 7.09
N THR A 66 19.72 28.44 8.20
CA THR A 66 20.13 28.90 9.53
C THR A 66 20.01 27.79 10.56
N LEU A 67 20.81 27.86 11.63
CA LEU A 67 20.74 26.93 12.75
C LEU A 67 19.34 26.92 13.39
N LYS A 68 18.69 28.09 13.48
CA LYS A 68 17.32 28.21 14.00
C LYS A 68 16.30 27.41 13.19
N GLU A 69 16.33 27.55 11.86
CA GLU A 69 15.48 26.76 10.95
C GLU A 69 15.76 25.27 11.08
N ALA A 70 17.03 24.89 11.23
CA ALA A 70 17.43 23.51 11.42
C ALA A 70 16.81 22.93 12.70
N LEU A 71 16.88 23.66 13.82
CA LEU A 71 16.32 23.22 15.11
C LEU A 71 14.79 23.13 15.08
N GLN A 72 14.12 24.10 14.44
CA GLN A 72 12.66 24.08 14.27
C GLN A 72 12.17 22.90 13.42
N SER A 73 13.02 22.34 12.57
CA SER A 73 12.69 21.14 11.78
C SER A 73 12.66 19.85 12.60
N MET A 74 13.07 19.87 13.88
CA MET A 74 13.19 18.71 14.77
C MET A 74 12.45 18.91 16.11
N PRO A 75 11.12 19.15 16.07
CA PRO A 75 10.33 19.42 17.28
C PRO A 75 10.29 18.25 18.27
N ASP A 76 10.55 17.03 17.78
CA ASP A 76 10.55 15.80 18.59
C ASP A 76 11.78 15.70 19.52
N LEU A 77 12.86 16.43 19.22
CA LEU A 77 14.10 16.43 20.00
C LEU A 77 14.27 17.75 20.76
N LEU A 78 13.99 18.86 20.09
CA LEU A 78 14.30 20.20 20.56
C LEU A 78 13.12 21.14 20.33
N THR A 79 12.79 21.93 21.33
CA THR A 79 11.78 22.99 21.23
C THR A 79 12.44 24.34 21.48
N ILE A 80 12.01 25.36 20.75
CA ILE A 80 12.45 26.74 20.99
C ILE A 80 11.35 27.42 21.81
N ASP A 81 11.71 27.83 23.01
CA ASP A 81 10.84 28.51 23.96
C ASP A 81 11.40 29.91 24.27
N ARG A 82 10.67 30.73 25.04
CA ARG A 82 11.17 32.00 25.56
C ARG A 82 11.39 31.88 27.06
N ASP A 83 12.55 32.32 27.52
CA ASP A 83 12.86 32.41 28.95
C ASP A 83 12.10 33.56 29.61
N SER A 84 12.15 33.67 30.95
CA SER A 84 11.53 34.76 31.73
C SER A 84 11.96 36.16 31.29
N ASP A 85 13.14 36.28 30.68
CA ASP A 85 13.69 37.51 30.13
C ASP A 85 13.30 37.77 28.65
N GLY A 86 12.41 36.94 28.08
CA GLY A 86 11.96 37.05 26.69
C GLY A 86 12.97 36.58 25.63
N LYS A 87 14.13 36.05 26.05
CA LYS A 87 15.15 35.50 25.16
C LYS A 87 14.78 34.10 24.68
N GLU A 88 15.05 33.82 23.41
CA GLU A 88 14.81 32.50 22.82
C GLU A 88 15.82 31.48 23.39
N VAL A 89 15.30 30.39 23.96
CA VAL A 89 16.07 29.29 24.52
C VAL A 89 15.62 27.98 23.90
N VAL A 90 16.58 27.13 23.57
CA VAL A 90 16.37 25.77 23.06
C VAL A 90 16.28 24.84 24.25
N LYS A 91 15.15 24.15 24.40
CA LYS A 91 14.89 23.17 25.44
C LYS A 91 14.80 21.77 24.84
N ARG A 92 15.20 20.78 25.62
CA ARG A 92 14.99 19.38 25.28
C ARG A 92 13.50 19.04 25.35
N CYS A 93 12.97 18.35 24.34
CA CYS A 93 11.61 17.86 24.38
C CYS A 93 11.50 16.69 25.39
N VAL A 94 10.65 16.83 26.41
CA VAL A 94 10.37 15.76 27.38
C VAL A 94 9.20 14.92 26.85
N PRO A 95 9.29 13.59 26.78
CA PRO A 95 8.19 12.76 26.28
C PRO A 95 6.98 12.90 27.21
N GLY A 96 5.91 13.55 26.73
CA GLY A 96 4.66 13.68 27.50
C GLY A 96 3.78 14.90 27.23
N SER A 97 4.25 15.93 26.51
CA SER A 97 3.51 17.20 26.40
C SER A 97 2.76 17.47 25.09
N TYR A 98 2.72 16.55 24.13
CA TYR A 98 1.82 16.68 22.98
C TYR A 98 1.16 15.33 22.67
N SER A 99 -0.09 15.21 23.10
CA SER A 99 -1.00 14.17 22.63
C SER A 99 -1.42 14.51 21.21
N LYS A 100 -0.74 13.88 20.26
CA LYS A 100 -1.27 13.35 19.00
C LYS A 100 -0.29 12.28 18.59
N SER A 101 -0.81 11.13 18.19
CA SER A 101 -0.05 10.03 17.60
C SER A 101 0.68 10.51 16.33
N SER A 102 1.81 11.20 16.47
CA SER A 102 2.83 11.22 15.43
C SER A 102 3.68 9.99 15.68
N THR A 103 3.51 8.99 14.82
CA THR A 103 4.63 8.11 14.48
C THR A 103 5.82 9.02 14.24
N THR A 104 6.81 8.97 15.15
CA THR A 104 8.09 9.68 15.01
C THR A 104 8.64 9.34 13.64
N MET A 105 8.56 10.30 12.72
CA MET A 105 9.03 10.11 11.36
C MET A 105 10.56 10.02 11.45
N ASP A 106 11.13 8.89 11.04
CA ASP A 106 12.57 8.75 10.92
C ASP A 106 13.13 9.93 10.12
N LEU A 107 14.20 10.56 10.61
CA LEU A 107 14.81 11.75 10.01
C LEU A 107 15.19 11.50 8.54
N SER A 108 15.53 10.26 8.19
CA SER A 108 15.75 9.83 6.81
C SER A 108 14.53 10.06 5.90
N ASN A 109 13.33 9.74 6.40
CA ASN A 109 12.06 9.94 5.71
C ASN A 109 11.75 11.44 5.57
N PHE A 110 12.06 12.23 6.60
CA PHE A 110 11.86 13.67 6.56
C PHE A 110 12.70 14.33 5.46
N PHE A 111 13.99 14.02 5.36
CA PHE A 111 14.87 14.58 4.33
C PHE A 111 14.46 14.19 2.93
N ASP A 112 14.12 12.91 2.73
CA ASP A 112 13.71 12.43 1.42
C ASP A 112 12.36 13.03 0.99
N LEU A 113 11.43 13.29 1.92
CA LEU A 113 10.20 14.04 1.63
C LEU A 113 10.46 15.47 1.21
N GLN A 114 11.41 16.16 1.84
CA GLN A 114 11.75 17.53 1.42
C GLN A 114 12.31 17.59 0.01
N LYS A 115 13.12 16.59 -0.40
CA LYS A 115 13.60 16.48 -1.79
C LYS A 115 12.44 16.29 -2.77
N VAL A 116 11.50 15.40 -2.43
CA VAL A 116 10.27 15.17 -3.19
C VAL A 116 9.44 16.45 -3.33
N TYR A 117 9.22 17.19 -2.23
CA TYR A 117 8.46 18.44 -2.26
C TYR A 117 9.11 19.51 -3.15
N LYS A 118 10.41 19.76 -2.99
CA LYS A 118 11.14 20.76 -3.80
C LYS A 118 11.10 20.44 -5.29
N TYR A 119 11.22 19.16 -5.65
CA TYR A 119 11.13 18.74 -7.04
C TYR A 119 9.73 18.96 -7.61
N CYS A 120 8.69 18.52 -6.92
CA CYS A 120 7.30 18.73 -7.35
C CYS A 120 6.95 20.21 -7.50
N GLU A 121 7.41 21.06 -6.57
CA GLU A 121 7.23 22.51 -6.65
C GLU A 121 7.96 23.12 -7.86
N SER A 122 9.22 22.71 -8.10
CA SER A 122 10.00 23.17 -9.24
C SER A 122 9.35 22.80 -10.58
N VAL A 123 8.83 21.58 -10.70
CA VAL A 123 8.14 21.13 -11.91
C VAL A 123 6.81 21.84 -12.09
N HIS A 124 6.04 22.06 -11.02
CA HIS A 124 4.79 22.82 -11.08
C HIS A 124 5.02 24.26 -11.58
N ARG A 125 6.08 24.92 -11.12
CA ARG A 125 6.45 26.26 -11.60
C ARG A 125 6.86 26.28 -13.08
N LYS A 126 7.40 25.18 -13.61
CA LYS A 126 7.91 25.09 -14.99
C LYS A 126 6.87 24.58 -16.00
N ASN A 127 5.85 23.84 -15.55
CA ASN A 127 4.91 23.14 -16.42
C ASN A 127 3.47 23.46 -15.99
N SER A 128 2.80 24.33 -16.75
CA SER A 128 1.42 24.78 -16.44
C SER A 128 0.32 23.85 -16.97
N GLN A 129 0.64 22.92 -17.88
CA GLN A 129 -0.38 22.14 -18.58
C GLN A 129 -0.75 20.79 -17.92
N ASN A 130 0.06 20.25 -17.02
CA ASN A 130 -0.28 19.02 -16.29
C ASN A 130 0.09 19.12 -14.81
N PRO A 131 -0.89 19.24 -13.90
CA PRO A 131 -0.63 19.43 -12.48
C PRO A 131 -0.17 18.17 -11.74
N PHE A 132 -0.12 17.00 -12.40
CA PHE A 132 0.25 15.73 -11.78
C PHE A 132 1.48 15.09 -12.45
N ILE A 133 2.42 14.63 -11.62
CA ILE A 133 3.65 13.95 -12.02
C ILE A 133 3.62 12.53 -11.46
N ARG A 134 4.16 11.55 -12.19
CA ARG A 134 4.23 10.17 -11.70
C ARG A 134 5.25 10.05 -10.57
N LEU A 135 4.92 9.27 -9.54
CA LEU A 135 5.81 9.05 -8.40
C LEU A 135 7.16 8.45 -8.82
N ASP A 136 7.16 7.51 -9.77
CA ASP A 136 8.38 6.89 -10.31
C ASP A 136 9.37 7.94 -10.85
N ASP A 137 8.86 8.92 -11.60
CA ASP A 137 9.65 10.00 -12.19
C ASP A 137 10.20 10.93 -11.10
N VAL A 138 9.40 11.19 -10.07
CA VAL A 138 9.79 12.01 -8.92
C VAL A 138 10.92 11.33 -8.15
N LEU A 139 10.76 10.07 -7.77
CA LEU A 139 11.77 9.31 -7.01
C LEU A 139 13.08 9.15 -7.79
N LEU A 140 12.99 8.89 -9.11
CA LEU A 140 14.16 8.79 -9.98
C LEU A 140 14.93 10.11 -10.04
N ARG A 141 14.23 11.24 -10.14
CA ARG A 141 14.85 12.57 -10.29
C ARG A 141 15.35 13.16 -8.98
N THR A 142 14.73 12.80 -7.86
CA THR A 142 15.18 13.22 -6.52
C THR A 142 16.27 12.33 -5.95
N GLY A 143 16.53 11.17 -6.56
CA GLY A 143 17.52 10.20 -6.09
C GLY A 143 17.14 9.54 -4.76
N VAL A 144 15.86 9.62 -4.36
CA VAL A 144 15.36 9.01 -3.13
C VAL A 144 15.31 7.49 -3.31
N LYS A 145 16.05 6.78 -2.46
CA LYS A 145 16.11 5.30 -2.46
C LYS A 145 15.31 4.67 -1.32
N ASN A 146 14.75 5.50 -0.45
CA ASN A 146 14.00 5.07 0.70
C ASN A 146 12.61 4.57 0.28
N VAL A 147 12.32 3.30 0.54
CA VAL A 147 11.07 2.66 0.13
C VAL A 147 9.91 3.07 1.06
N ASN A 148 10.21 3.40 2.31
CA ASN A 148 9.23 3.78 3.32
C ASN A 148 8.68 5.20 3.12
N ILE A 149 9.28 5.99 2.22
CA ILE A 149 8.80 7.34 1.92
C ILE A 149 7.38 7.33 1.33
N VAL A 150 7.00 6.24 0.64
CA VAL A 150 5.69 6.14 -0.01
C VAL A 150 4.57 6.23 1.03
N ASP A 151 4.71 5.55 2.16
CA ASP A 151 3.73 5.58 3.25
C ASP A 151 3.57 6.99 3.83
N HIS A 152 4.66 7.74 3.89
CA HIS A 152 4.64 9.12 4.35
C HIS A 152 4.12 10.11 3.31
N ILE A 153 4.33 9.86 2.01
CA ILE A 153 3.74 10.64 0.93
C ILE A 153 2.21 10.45 0.92
N LEU A 154 1.75 9.24 1.24
CA LEU A 154 0.33 8.87 1.27
C LEU A 154 -0.39 9.27 2.58
N ASP A 155 0.33 9.72 3.59
CA ASP A 155 -0.25 10.13 4.86
C ASP A 155 -1.24 11.30 4.66
N PRO A 156 -2.54 11.12 4.97
CA PRO A 156 -3.56 12.16 4.78
C PRO A 156 -3.34 13.39 5.68
N SER A 157 -2.48 13.30 6.70
CA SER A 157 -2.09 14.44 7.52
C SER A 157 -1.18 15.43 6.75
N GLN A 158 -0.51 14.98 5.69
CA GLN A 158 0.39 15.78 4.86
C GLN A 158 -0.40 16.65 3.89
N LYS A 159 -0.52 17.96 4.20
CA LYS A 159 -1.27 18.91 3.37
C LYS A 159 -0.51 19.45 2.15
N ARG A 160 0.77 19.07 1.98
CA ARG A 160 1.69 19.68 0.99
C ARG A 160 1.62 19.04 -0.40
N LEU A 161 1.18 17.79 -0.51
CA LEU A 161 1.02 17.10 -1.80
C LEU A 161 -0.38 16.55 -1.94
N LYS A 162 -0.98 16.77 -3.11
CA LYS A 162 -2.19 16.06 -3.51
C LYS A 162 -1.80 14.77 -4.21
N VAL A 163 -1.82 13.66 -3.49
CA VAL A 163 -1.54 12.34 -4.08
C VAL A 163 -2.80 11.80 -4.73
N LYS A 164 -2.78 11.67 -6.05
CA LYS A 164 -3.81 10.95 -6.79
C LYS A 164 -3.29 9.55 -7.10
N MET A 165 -3.86 8.55 -6.46
CA MET A 165 -3.65 7.16 -6.87
C MET A 165 -4.23 6.97 -8.27
N SER A 166 -3.36 6.97 -9.28
CA SER A 166 -3.71 6.56 -10.63
C SER A 166 -3.26 5.14 -10.82
N LEU A 167 -4.19 4.20 -10.65
CA LEU A 167 -4.00 2.83 -11.10
C LEU A 167 -4.03 2.86 -12.64
N LYS A 168 -2.92 3.22 -13.30
CA LYS A 168 -2.69 2.82 -14.70
C LYS A 168 -2.27 1.35 -14.73
N ILE A 169 -3.10 0.51 -14.13
CA ILE A 169 -3.08 -0.91 -14.43
C ILE A 169 -3.73 -0.99 -15.81
N LYS A 170 -2.92 -0.98 -16.87
CA LYS A 170 -3.33 -1.74 -18.05
C LYS A 170 -3.61 -3.14 -17.50
N PRO A 171 -4.83 -3.67 -17.62
CA PRO A 171 -5.09 -4.99 -17.08
C PRO A 171 -4.11 -5.94 -17.77
N LYS A 172 -3.21 -6.53 -16.99
CA LYS A 172 -2.27 -7.56 -17.49
C LYS A 172 -3.02 -8.78 -18.06
N ARG A 173 -4.34 -8.84 -17.84
CA ARG A 173 -5.24 -9.93 -18.20
C ARG A 173 -6.28 -9.41 -19.20
N PRO A 174 -6.61 -10.18 -20.25
CA PRO A 174 -7.68 -9.82 -21.17
C PRO A 174 -9.00 -9.66 -20.42
N PRO A 175 -9.94 -8.82 -20.90
CA PRO A 175 -11.28 -8.75 -20.34
C PRO A 175 -11.95 -10.12 -20.34
N ARG A 176 -12.71 -10.45 -19.28
CA ARG A 176 -13.30 -11.79 -19.12
C ARG A 176 -14.76 -11.73 -18.72
N ALA A 177 -15.56 -12.65 -19.28
CA ALA A 177 -16.87 -12.99 -18.78
C ALA A 177 -16.73 -14.06 -17.69
N ALA A 178 -17.49 -13.92 -16.60
CA ALA A 178 -17.38 -14.81 -15.45
C ALA A 178 -18.71 -15.03 -14.74
N ILE A 179 -18.78 -16.09 -13.95
CA ILE A 179 -19.80 -16.26 -12.92
C ILE A 179 -19.11 -16.01 -11.57
N VAL A 180 -19.61 -15.01 -10.85
CA VAL A 180 -18.99 -14.49 -9.63
C VAL A 180 -19.88 -14.81 -8.44
N PHE A 181 -19.36 -15.55 -7.48
CA PHE A 181 -19.99 -15.78 -6.18
C PHE A 181 -19.30 -14.91 -5.14
N VAL A 182 -20.03 -14.02 -4.49
CA VAL A 182 -19.52 -13.07 -3.49
C VAL A 182 -20.04 -13.45 -2.12
N ASP A 183 -19.13 -13.71 -1.18
CA ASP A 183 -19.43 -13.79 0.25
C ASP A 183 -19.50 -12.37 0.82
N GLY A 184 -20.72 -11.89 1.03
CA GLY A 184 -20.99 -10.53 1.44
C GLY A 184 -20.95 -10.30 2.95
N ASP A 185 -20.60 -11.29 3.78
CA ASP A 185 -20.65 -11.11 5.24
C ASP A 185 -19.60 -10.14 5.78
N GLU A 186 -18.41 -10.16 5.18
CA GLU A 186 -17.23 -9.42 5.68
C GLU A 186 -16.56 -8.58 4.59
N LEU A 187 -17.25 -8.30 3.49
CA LEU A 187 -16.72 -7.49 2.40
C LEU A 187 -17.47 -6.16 2.31
N PRO A 188 -16.78 -5.01 2.22
CA PRO A 188 -17.42 -3.76 1.83
C PRO A 188 -17.61 -3.70 0.31
N ALA A 189 -18.63 -2.96 -0.16
CA ALA A 189 -18.95 -2.84 -1.60
C ALA A 189 -17.74 -2.35 -2.42
N VAL A 190 -16.98 -1.40 -1.87
CA VAL A 190 -15.76 -0.87 -2.49
C VAL A 190 -14.70 -1.96 -2.74
N ALA A 191 -14.61 -2.97 -1.86
CA ALA A 191 -13.69 -4.08 -2.07
C ALA A 191 -14.14 -5.00 -3.20
N VAL A 192 -15.45 -5.24 -3.33
CA VAL A 192 -16.01 -6.03 -4.44
C VAL A 192 -15.74 -5.35 -5.78
N ASP A 193 -15.97 -4.04 -5.88
CA ASP A 193 -15.66 -3.27 -7.09
C ASP A 193 -14.16 -3.25 -7.41
N GLY A 194 -13.32 -3.12 -6.38
CA GLY A 194 -11.86 -3.20 -6.51
C GLY A 194 -11.41 -4.55 -7.07
N MET A 195 -11.95 -5.65 -6.56
CA MET A 195 -11.66 -7.00 -7.04
C MET A 195 -12.16 -7.24 -8.47
N CYS A 196 -13.36 -6.77 -8.82
CA CYS A 196 -13.88 -6.84 -10.19
C CYS A 196 -12.97 -6.11 -11.18
N SER A 197 -12.49 -4.92 -10.78
CA SER A 197 -11.57 -4.11 -11.58
C SER A 197 -10.20 -4.79 -11.74
N ALA A 198 -9.67 -5.38 -10.67
CA ALA A 198 -8.40 -6.11 -10.69
C ALA A 198 -8.45 -7.38 -11.56
N LEU A 199 -9.62 -8.03 -11.62
CA LEU A 199 -9.87 -9.18 -12.47
C LEU A 199 -10.21 -8.81 -13.93
N ASN A 200 -10.39 -7.52 -14.23
CA ASN A 200 -10.77 -7.01 -15.54
C ASN A 200 -12.08 -7.64 -16.07
N LEU A 201 -13.09 -7.72 -15.21
CA LEU A 201 -14.38 -8.33 -15.55
C LEU A 201 -15.20 -7.45 -16.50
N ILE A 202 -15.78 -8.05 -17.54
CA ILE A 202 -16.76 -7.42 -18.42
C ILE A 202 -18.10 -7.47 -17.69
N LYS A 203 -18.42 -6.45 -16.88
CA LYS A 203 -19.62 -6.43 -16.00
C LYS A 203 -20.91 -6.91 -16.71
N PRO A 204 -21.25 -6.47 -17.94
CA PRO A 204 -22.46 -6.91 -18.64
C PRO A 204 -22.50 -8.40 -19.02
N GLU A 205 -21.33 -9.04 -19.17
CA GLU A 205 -21.22 -10.45 -19.54
C GLU A 205 -21.05 -11.36 -18.31
N CYS A 206 -20.94 -10.76 -17.12
CA CYS A 206 -20.78 -11.47 -15.87
C CYS A 206 -22.13 -11.71 -15.18
N THR A 207 -22.25 -12.87 -14.54
CA THR A 207 -23.37 -13.17 -13.65
C THR A 207 -22.84 -13.08 -12.22
N MET A 208 -23.43 -12.23 -11.39
CA MET A 208 -22.97 -12.01 -10.01
C MET A 208 -24.02 -12.49 -9.01
N HIS A 209 -23.60 -13.38 -8.11
CA HIS A 209 -24.38 -13.88 -6.99
C HIS A 209 -23.76 -13.35 -5.71
N ILE A 210 -24.36 -12.32 -5.12
CA ILE A 210 -23.94 -11.78 -3.83
C ILE A 210 -24.78 -12.46 -2.76
N ILE A 211 -24.14 -13.23 -1.88
CA ILE A 211 -24.84 -13.96 -0.82
C ILE A 211 -24.30 -13.46 0.52
N ARG A 212 -25.20 -13.11 1.44
CA ARG A 212 -24.85 -12.62 2.77
C ARG A 212 -25.88 -13.04 3.81
N ARG A 213 -25.52 -12.97 5.09
CA ARG A 213 -26.48 -13.02 6.20
C ARG A 213 -27.28 -11.73 6.29
N GLN A 214 -28.50 -11.83 6.84
CA GLN A 214 -29.40 -10.70 7.02
C GLN A 214 -28.79 -9.56 7.86
N ALA A 215 -28.02 -9.91 8.89
CA ALA A 215 -27.35 -8.97 9.78
C ALA A 215 -26.14 -8.24 9.14
N SER A 216 -25.63 -8.74 8.01
CA SER A 216 -24.47 -8.17 7.31
C SER A 216 -24.87 -6.93 6.51
N LEU A 217 -23.91 -6.04 6.27
CA LEU A 217 -24.15 -4.82 5.47
C LEU A 217 -24.54 -5.19 4.03
N PRO A 218 -25.57 -4.55 3.46
CA PRO A 218 -25.93 -4.77 2.07
C PRO A 218 -24.85 -4.24 1.12
N LEU A 219 -24.56 -5.01 0.08
CA LEU A 219 -23.62 -4.66 -0.99
C LEU A 219 -24.33 -4.23 -2.26
N SER A 220 -25.55 -4.71 -2.47
CA SER A 220 -26.43 -4.31 -3.57
C SER A 220 -27.90 -4.40 -3.16
N ASN A 221 -28.77 -3.89 -4.03
CA ASN A 221 -30.22 -3.97 -3.83
C ASN A 221 -30.82 -5.37 -4.14
N VAL A 222 -30.00 -6.29 -4.67
CA VAL A 222 -30.43 -7.63 -5.11
C VAL A 222 -29.60 -8.73 -4.44
N ASP A 223 -29.04 -8.44 -3.27
CA ASP A 223 -28.31 -9.41 -2.48
C ASP A 223 -29.20 -10.59 -2.10
N GLU A 224 -28.67 -11.79 -2.20
CA GLU A 224 -29.32 -13.02 -1.76
C GLU A 224 -29.05 -13.23 -0.27
N ILE A 225 -30.12 -13.42 0.51
CA ILE A 225 -30.00 -13.65 1.95
C ILE A 225 -29.82 -15.15 2.20
N SER A 226 -28.70 -15.53 2.81
CA SER A 226 -28.48 -16.89 3.29
C SER A 226 -29.51 -17.22 4.37
N PRO A 227 -30.08 -18.43 4.39
CA PRO A 227 -30.98 -18.86 5.46
C PRO A 227 -30.35 -18.70 6.84
N ASP A 228 -31.20 -18.43 7.84
CA ASP A 228 -30.76 -18.35 9.23
C ASP A 228 -30.08 -19.65 9.65
N GLU A 229 -29.04 -19.54 10.50
CA GLU A 229 -28.19 -20.65 10.97
C GLU A 229 -27.28 -21.31 9.90
N VAL A 230 -27.44 -21.00 8.61
CA VAL A 230 -26.58 -21.53 7.54
C VAL A 230 -25.46 -20.53 7.21
N PRO A 231 -24.18 -20.92 7.39
CA PRO A 231 -23.05 -20.11 6.96
C PRO A 231 -23.10 -19.80 5.46
N THR A 232 -22.85 -18.54 5.10
CA THR A 232 -22.87 -18.01 3.72
C THR A 232 -22.07 -18.88 2.74
N PHE A 233 -20.91 -19.39 3.14
CA PHE A 233 -20.07 -20.24 2.29
C PHE A 233 -20.75 -21.55 1.86
N LEU A 234 -21.61 -22.16 2.70
CA LEU A 234 -22.35 -23.37 2.33
C LEU A 234 -23.44 -23.08 1.30
N THR A 235 -24.08 -21.91 1.40
CA THR A 235 -25.06 -21.44 0.41
C THR A 235 -24.38 -21.19 -0.94
N ILE A 236 -23.18 -20.59 -0.93
CA ILE A 236 -22.35 -20.40 -2.13
C ILE A 236 -21.92 -21.76 -2.71
N GLU A 237 -21.45 -22.68 -1.88
CA GLU A 237 -21.05 -24.02 -2.30
C GLU A 237 -22.20 -24.76 -2.99
N LYS A 238 -23.39 -24.75 -2.37
CA LYS A 238 -24.60 -25.36 -2.93
C LYS A 238 -24.95 -24.73 -4.29
N LYS A 239 -24.92 -23.41 -4.42
CA LYS A 239 -25.20 -22.73 -5.70
C LYS A 239 -24.19 -23.04 -6.78
N ALA A 240 -22.90 -23.09 -6.44
CA ALA A 240 -21.87 -23.52 -7.37
C ALA A 240 -22.08 -24.97 -7.82
N HIS A 241 -22.48 -25.85 -6.89
CA HIS A 241 -22.80 -27.23 -7.21
C HIS A 241 -24.00 -27.35 -8.15
N GLU A 242 -25.08 -26.61 -7.88
CA GLU A 242 -26.27 -26.56 -8.73
C GLU A 242 -25.94 -26.01 -10.12
N LEU A 243 -25.10 -24.97 -10.21
CA LEU A 243 -24.61 -24.43 -11.47
C LEU A 243 -23.90 -25.50 -12.30
N ARG A 244 -22.98 -26.24 -11.68
CA ARG A 244 -22.23 -27.32 -12.32
C ARG A 244 -23.15 -28.43 -12.86
N LEU A 245 -24.16 -28.81 -12.08
CA LEU A 245 -25.11 -29.86 -12.48
C LEU A 245 -26.03 -29.41 -13.62
N ARG A 246 -26.47 -28.13 -13.61
CA ARG A 246 -27.41 -27.60 -14.61
C ARG A 246 -26.72 -27.17 -15.91
N ASN A 247 -25.47 -26.74 -15.84
CA ASN A 247 -24.70 -26.25 -16.97
C ASN A 247 -23.35 -26.96 -17.03
N PRO A 248 -23.27 -28.19 -17.57
CA PRO A 248 -22.01 -28.96 -17.67
C PRO A 248 -21.01 -28.41 -18.72
N GLY A 249 -21.15 -27.15 -19.12
CA GLY A 249 -20.43 -26.47 -20.20
C GLY A 249 -20.27 -24.98 -19.91
N VAL A 250 -19.81 -24.63 -18.71
CA VAL A 250 -19.55 -23.25 -18.31
C VAL A 250 -18.33 -22.71 -19.09
N LEU A 251 -18.61 -22.06 -20.23
CA LEU A 251 -17.60 -21.33 -21.02
C LEU A 251 -17.17 -19.99 -20.39
N LYS A 252 -17.43 -19.80 -19.10
CA LYS A 252 -17.11 -18.60 -18.32
C LYS A 252 -16.23 -18.99 -17.14
N ASP A 253 -15.34 -18.10 -16.73
CA ASP A 253 -14.56 -18.34 -15.52
C ASP A 253 -15.46 -18.36 -14.28
N ILE A 254 -15.08 -19.14 -13.27
CA ILE A 254 -15.76 -19.17 -11.97
C ILE A 254 -14.91 -18.38 -10.98
N ILE A 255 -15.52 -17.45 -10.25
CA ILE A 255 -14.80 -16.59 -9.31
C ILE A 255 -15.51 -16.61 -7.97
N TYR A 256 -14.80 -17.03 -6.92
CA TYR A 256 -15.23 -16.87 -5.54
C TYR A 256 -14.58 -15.63 -4.93
N MET A 257 -15.38 -14.64 -4.52
CA MET A 257 -14.93 -13.44 -3.82
C MET A 257 -15.25 -13.57 -2.33
N CYS A 258 -14.25 -13.37 -1.48
CA CYS A 258 -14.39 -13.52 -0.04
C CYS A 258 -13.48 -12.56 0.74
N SER A 259 -13.68 -12.44 2.05
CA SER A 259 -12.75 -11.72 2.91
C SER A 259 -11.41 -12.46 3.02
N ALA A 260 -10.33 -11.74 3.35
CA ALA A 260 -9.01 -12.34 3.48
C ALA A 260 -8.97 -13.47 4.55
N LYS A 261 -9.82 -13.39 5.58
CA LYS A 261 -9.93 -14.42 6.64
C LYS A 261 -10.50 -15.73 6.12
N GLN A 262 -11.39 -15.66 5.12
CA GLN A 262 -12.08 -16.82 4.57
C GLN A 262 -11.37 -17.42 3.35
N TYR A 263 -10.27 -16.81 2.89
CA TYR A 263 -9.58 -17.21 1.66
C TYR A 263 -9.28 -18.71 1.58
N GLU A 264 -8.66 -19.27 2.62
CA GLU A 264 -8.28 -20.70 2.62
C GLU A 264 -9.51 -21.62 2.61
N LYS A 265 -10.62 -21.20 3.22
CA LYS A 265 -11.89 -21.94 3.15
C LYS A 265 -12.40 -22.01 1.71
N TYR A 266 -12.40 -20.90 0.99
CA TYR A 266 -12.84 -20.90 -0.41
C TYR A 266 -11.86 -21.65 -1.33
N ALA A 267 -10.56 -21.47 -1.14
CA ALA A 267 -9.54 -22.08 -1.97
C ALA A 267 -9.43 -23.61 -1.80
N GLN A 268 -9.51 -24.09 -0.55
CA GLN A 268 -9.24 -25.50 -0.25
C GLN A 268 -10.51 -26.34 -0.11
N HIS A 269 -11.64 -25.72 0.22
CA HIS A 269 -12.91 -26.43 0.45
C HIS A 269 -13.92 -26.16 -0.66
N VAL A 270 -14.44 -24.93 -0.75
CA VAL A 270 -15.57 -24.60 -1.64
C VAL A 270 -15.22 -24.85 -3.11
N ALA A 271 -14.07 -24.35 -3.57
CA ALA A 271 -13.63 -24.55 -4.95
C ALA A 271 -13.30 -26.02 -5.25
N ARG A 272 -12.70 -26.74 -4.29
CA ARG A 272 -12.32 -28.14 -4.47
C ARG A 272 -13.53 -29.09 -4.55
N LEU A 273 -14.60 -28.80 -3.81
CA LEU A 273 -15.84 -29.57 -3.86
C LEU A 273 -16.67 -29.27 -5.12
N ASN A 274 -16.39 -28.17 -5.80
CA ASN A 274 -17.07 -27.73 -7.02
C ASN A 274 -16.10 -27.63 -8.18
N GLU A 275 -15.65 -28.78 -8.69
CA GLU A 275 -14.76 -28.81 -9.85
C GLU A 275 -15.50 -28.38 -11.13
N PHE A 276 -14.97 -27.36 -11.80
CA PHE A 276 -15.37 -26.96 -13.15
C PHE A 276 -14.26 -27.33 -14.13
N PRO A 277 -14.39 -28.44 -14.87
CA PRO A 277 -13.31 -28.93 -15.75
C PRO A 277 -13.07 -28.03 -16.97
N ASP A 278 -14.04 -27.20 -17.33
CA ASP A 278 -14.11 -26.36 -18.53
C ASP A 278 -13.83 -24.88 -18.27
N ALA A 279 -13.75 -24.47 -17.00
CA ALA A 279 -13.52 -23.10 -16.57
C ALA A 279 -12.23 -22.96 -15.73
N ASP A 280 -11.59 -21.79 -15.80
CA ASP A 280 -10.62 -21.41 -14.77
C ASP A 280 -11.40 -20.98 -13.51
N VAL A 281 -11.04 -21.54 -12.36
CA VAL A 281 -11.64 -21.23 -11.06
C VAL A 281 -10.69 -20.36 -10.25
N TYR A 282 -11.17 -19.18 -9.87
CA TYR A 282 -10.44 -18.20 -9.09
C TYR A 282 -10.99 -18.10 -7.68
N VAL A 283 -10.08 -17.87 -6.72
CA VAL A 283 -10.44 -17.33 -5.42
C VAL A 283 -9.77 -15.97 -5.25
N CYS A 284 -10.59 -14.99 -4.87
CA CYS A 284 -10.24 -13.59 -4.81
C CYS A 284 -10.62 -13.03 -3.44
N CYS A 285 -9.69 -12.31 -2.83
CA CYS A 285 -9.92 -11.44 -1.69
C CYS A 285 -9.18 -10.11 -1.92
N PRO A 286 -9.39 -9.07 -1.10
CA PRO A 286 -8.83 -7.73 -1.35
C PRO A 286 -7.30 -7.70 -1.53
N SER A 287 -6.58 -8.66 -0.94
CA SER A 287 -5.12 -8.75 -1.00
C SER A 287 -4.57 -9.85 -1.91
N ARG A 288 -5.40 -10.80 -2.39
CA ARG A 288 -4.93 -12.00 -3.11
C ARG A 288 -5.91 -12.45 -4.17
N ILE A 289 -5.37 -12.76 -5.35
CA ILE A 289 -6.12 -13.31 -6.48
C ILE A 289 -5.35 -14.49 -7.05
N GLU A 290 -5.95 -15.67 -7.03
CA GLU A 290 -5.28 -16.90 -7.48
C GLU A 290 -6.21 -17.79 -8.29
N ILE A 291 -5.62 -18.53 -9.23
CA ILE A 291 -6.29 -19.64 -9.91
C ILE A 291 -6.07 -20.87 -9.05
N VAL A 292 -7.14 -21.36 -8.42
CA VAL A 292 -7.07 -22.56 -7.56
C VAL A 292 -7.33 -23.84 -8.35
N GLN A 293 -8.04 -23.74 -9.47
CA GLN A 293 -8.22 -24.82 -10.43
C GLN A 293 -8.15 -24.25 -11.84
N ARG A 294 -7.28 -24.81 -12.67
CA ARG A 294 -7.20 -24.46 -14.09
C ARG A 294 -8.18 -25.31 -14.87
N LYS A 295 -8.73 -24.72 -15.94
CA LYS A 295 -9.50 -25.48 -16.92
C LYS A 295 -8.65 -26.65 -17.44
N ARG A 296 -9.27 -27.82 -17.55
CA ARG A 296 -8.67 -28.99 -18.19
C ARG A 296 -8.77 -28.80 -19.70
N PHE A 297 -7.65 -28.92 -20.39
CA PHE A 297 -7.67 -28.99 -21.84
C PHE A 297 -8.26 -30.34 -22.23
N ILE A 298 -9.50 -30.36 -22.72
CA ILE A 298 -10.07 -31.54 -23.37
C ILE A 298 -9.57 -31.47 -24.82
N PRO A 299 -8.60 -32.32 -25.25
CA PRO A 299 -8.24 -32.37 -26.65
C PRO A 299 -9.51 -32.69 -27.43
N PHE A 300 -9.89 -31.82 -28.37
CA PHE A 300 -10.82 -32.19 -29.42
C PHE A 300 -10.23 -33.43 -30.10
N HIS A 301 -10.92 -34.56 -30.04
CA HIS A 301 -10.72 -35.64 -30.99
C HIS A 301 -11.65 -35.34 -32.18
N PRO A 302 -11.15 -34.76 -33.28
CA PRO A 302 -11.87 -34.82 -34.54
C PRO A 302 -11.67 -36.25 -35.04
N ASP A 303 -12.49 -37.21 -34.61
CA ASP A 303 -12.76 -38.45 -35.34
C ASP A 303 -13.75 -39.35 -34.58
N THR A 304 -15.03 -39.16 -34.90
CA THR A 304 -15.87 -40.31 -35.26
C THR A 304 -16.76 -39.82 -36.39
N ALA A 305 -16.19 -39.76 -37.58
CA ALA A 305 -16.99 -39.89 -38.79
C ALA A 305 -17.77 -41.20 -38.65
N ALA A 306 -19.08 -41.11 -38.60
CA ALA A 306 -19.96 -42.27 -38.63
C ALA A 306 -19.60 -43.14 -39.84
N PRO A 307 -19.41 -44.46 -39.69
CA PRO A 307 -19.37 -45.33 -40.85
C PRO A 307 -20.74 -45.28 -41.51
N ARG A 308 -20.73 -45.04 -42.83
CA ARG A 308 -21.90 -45.15 -43.71
C ARG A 308 -22.42 -46.58 -43.75
#